data_AF-A0A959FY20-F1
#
_entry.id   AF-A0A959FY20-F1
#
_cell.length_a   1.000
_cell.length_b   1.000
_cell.length_c   1.000
_cell.angle_alpha   90.00
_cell.angle_beta   90.00
_cell.angle_gamma   90.00
#
_symmetry.space_group_name_H-M   'P 1'
#
loop_
_entity.id
_entity.type
_entity.pdbx_description
1 polymer ?
#
loop_
_entity_poly.entity_id
_entity_poly.type
_entity_poly.pdbx_seq_one_letter_code
_entity_poly.pdbx_strand_id
1 'polypeptide(L)'
;MKDNLTKPVRDNKMSNQNTTNIGGINGLGESLINTNSLEFRALKNMIHESFQSQSEEERIANSLLSIRFQMETYINASIALEDLIVPGFFVEKLLEAVHVTKKQLAAYVHYEYTNLIALIKGRRKINSDLAIKLGQIFGIDPVIWLHIESKNELIQALSSSKQTLSLQGLLNKAS
;
A
#
# COMPACT_ATOMS: atom_id res chain seq x y z
N MET A 1 57.24 39.15 -48.50
CA MET A 1 57.92 39.36 -47.22
C MET A 1 56.99 38.86 -46.13
N LYS A 2 57.38 37.72 -45.51
CA LYS A 2 56.83 37.07 -44.30
C LYS A 2 55.47 36.35 -44.37
N ASP A 3 55.60 35.03 -44.29
CA ASP A 3 54.67 34.05 -43.74
C ASP A 3 54.17 34.43 -42.34
N ASN A 4 52.94 34.06 -41.97
CA ASN A 4 52.74 32.91 -41.08
C ASN A 4 51.27 32.55 -40.81
N LEU A 5 51.11 31.24 -40.64
CA LEU A 5 49.95 30.43 -40.30
C LEU A 5 49.08 30.96 -39.14
N THR A 6 47.75 30.85 -39.31
CA THR A 6 46.89 30.29 -38.25
C THR A 6 45.75 29.48 -38.89
N LYS A 7 45.73 28.17 -38.61
CA LYS A 7 44.68 27.21 -39.03
C LYS A 7 43.34 27.51 -38.32
N PRO A 8 42.18 27.21 -38.91
CA PRO A 8 40.92 27.25 -38.20
C PRO A 8 40.88 26.18 -37.09
N VAL A 9 40.50 26.62 -35.89
CA VAL A 9 40.30 25.78 -34.70
C VAL A 9 39.05 24.92 -34.90
N ARG A 10 39.19 23.66 -34.52
CA ARG A 10 38.28 22.53 -34.70
C ARG A 10 36.86 22.76 -34.19
N ASP A 11 35.92 22.14 -34.90
CA ASP A 11 34.56 21.81 -34.50
C ASP A 11 34.47 21.41 -33.02
N ASN A 12 33.59 22.08 -32.28
CA ASN A 12 32.97 21.47 -31.12
C ASN A 12 31.48 21.32 -31.41
N LYS A 13 31.13 20.14 -31.93
CA LYS A 13 29.76 19.64 -31.97
C LYS A 13 29.17 19.83 -30.59
N MET A 14 28.08 20.59 -30.49
CA MET A 14 27.24 20.61 -29.30
C MET A 14 26.93 19.16 -28.96
N SER A 15 27.50 18.70 -27.84
CA SER A 15 27.24 17.40 -27.29
C SER A 15 25.74 17.31 -27.06
N ASN A 16 25.15 16.33 -27.74
CA ASN A 16 23.79 15.86 -27.51
C ASN A 16 23.65 15.62 -26.01
N GLN A 17 23.01 16.53 -25.28
CA GLN A 17 22.58 16.24 -23.93
C GLN A 17 21.52 15.17 -24.08
N ASN A 18 21.93 13.91 -23.94
CA ASN A 18 21.05 12.82 -23.61
C ASN A 18 20.26 13.30 -22.39
N THR A 19 19.03 13.74 -22.62
CA THR A 19 17.99 13.81 -21.60
C THR A 19 17.68 12.37 -21.24
N THR A 20 18.61 11.76 -20.49
CA THR A 20 18.38 10.49 -19.81
C THR A 20 17.13 10.74 -18.99
N ASN A 21 16.04 10.03 -19.29
CA ASN A 21 14.83 10.07 -18.47
C ASN A 21 15.24 9.78 -17.03
N ILE A 22 15.34 10.83 -16.21
CA ILE A 22 15.59 10.74 -14.76
C ILE A 22 14.31 10.34 -14.02
N GLY A 23 13.20 10.21 -14.75
CA GLY A 23 11.92 9.70 -14.25
C GLY A 23 11.88 8.18 -14.34
N GLY A 24 12.39 7.53 -13.30
CA GLY A 24 12.31 6.08 -13.09
C GLY A 24 12.98 5.70 -11.78
N ILE A 25 12.73 4.48 -11.30
CA ILE A 25 13.57 3.88 -10.28
C ILE A 25 14.99 3.77 -10.87
N ASN A 26 15.90 4.66 -10.46
CA ASN A 26 17.31 4.42 -10.71
C ASN A 26 17.59 3.08 -10.04
N GLY A 27 18.21 2.10 -10.71
CA GLY A 27 18.40 0.71 -10.22
C GLY A 27 19.12 0.54 -8.86
N LEU A 28 19.30 1.63 -8.12
CA LEU A 28 19.69 1.80 -6.74
C LEU A 28 18.51 1.80 -5.74
N GLY A 29 17.26 1.82 -6.22
CA GLY A 29 16.05 1.81 -5.37
C GLY A 29 15.66 3.17 -4.78
N GLU A 30 16.35 4.26 -5.13
CA GLU A 30 15.96 5.62 -4.72
C GLU A 30 15.04 6.27 -5.76
N SER A 31 13.89 6.75 -5.28
CA SER A 31 12.86 7.38 -6.10
C SER A 31 13.18 8.87 -6.32
N LEU A 32 13.69 9.22 -7.50
CA LEU A 32 13.84 10.62 -7.93
C LEU A 32 12.62 11.07 -8.75
N ILE A 33 11.42 10.98 -8.18
CA ILE A 33 10.23 11.51 -8.86
C ILE A 33 10.26 13.04 -8.74
N ASN A 34 10.63 13.73 -9.82
CA ASN A 34 10.47 15.17 -9.92
C ASN A 34 9.00 15.52 -10.17
N THR A 35 8.25 15.81 -9.10
CA THR A 35 6.83 16.17 -9.16
C THR A 35 6.54 17.53 -9.82
N ASN A 36 7.59 18.33 -10.07
CA ASN A 36 7.50 19.60 -10.79
C ASN A 36 7.84 19.47 -12.28
N SER A 37 8.23 18.30 -12.75
CA SER A 37 8.54 18.08 -14.16
C SER A 37 7.28 18.23 -15.02
N LEU A 38 7.49 18.61 -16.30
CA LEU A 38 6.40 18.78 -17.25
C LEU A 38 5.69 17.44 -17.49
N GLU A 39 6.45 16.36 -17.57
CA GLU A 39 5.97 14.99 -17.75
C GLU A 39 5.12 14.52 -16.57
N PHE A 40 5.56 14.79 -15.33
CA PHE A 40 4.78 14.43 -14.14
C PHE A 40 3.45 15.19 -14.08
N ARG A 41 3.46 16.49 -14.39
CA ARG A 41 2.24 17.31 -14.45
C ARG A 41 1.30 16.84 -15.56
N ALA A 42 1.84 16.50 -16.74
CA ALA A 42 1.07 15.95 -17.84
C ALA A 42 0.43 14.61 -17.45
N LEU A 43 1.17 13.71 -16.83
CA LEU A 43 0.66 12.45 -16.30
C LEU A 43 -0.45 12.66 -15.26
N LYS A 44 -0.22 13.57 -14.31
CA LYS A 44 -1.22 13.92 -13.29
C LYS A 44 -2.52 14.44 -13.93
N ASN A 45 -2.42 15.27 -14.96
CA ASN A 45 -3.58 15.78 -15.68
C ASN A 45 -4.32 14.66 -16.43
N MET A 46 -3.61 13.79 -17.14
CA MET A 46 -4.21 12.64 -17.82
C MET A 46 -4.94 11.70 -16.85
N ILE A 47 -4.35 11.41 -15.69
CA ILE A 47 -5.00 10.62 -14.62
C ILE A 47 -6.26 11.34 -14.13
N HIS A 48 -6.20 12.66 -13.95
CA HIS A 48 -7.36 13.44 -13.52
C HIS A 48 -8.49 13.40 -14.56
N GLU A 49 -8.19 13.61 -15.84
CA GLU A 49 -9.16 13.54 -16.94
C GLU A 49 -9.79 12.15 -17.06
N SER A 50 -8.98 11.09 -16.95
CA SER A 50 -9.47 9.71 -16.91
C SER A 50 -10.41 9.49 -15.72
N PHE A 51 -10.08 10.00 -14.54
CA PHE A 51 -10.97 9.90 -13.37
C PHE A 51 -12.31 10.62 -13.56
N GLN A 52 -12.32 11.79 -14.20
CA GLN A 52 -13.57 12.55 -14.44
C GLN A 52 -14.50 11.89 -15.47
N SER A 53 -13.95 11.07 -16.36
CA SER A 53 -14.72 10.38 -17.40
C SER A 53 -15.22 8.99 -17.00
N GLN A 54 -14.82 8.49 -15.83
CA GLN A 54 -15.23 7.17 -15.32
C GLN A 54 -16.68 7.17 -14.83
N SER A 55 -17.35 6.04 -15.04
CA SER A 55 -18.62 5.70 -14.39
C SER A 55 -18.45 5.57 -12.87
N GLU A 56 -19.57 5.62 -12.15
CA GLU A 56 -19.56 5.42 -10.69
C GLU A 56 -19.04 4.02 -10.33
N GLU A 57 -19.44 3.01 -11.09
CA GLU A 57 -19.01 1.63 -10.92
C GLU A 57 -17.49 1.47 -11.09
N GLU A 58 -16.90 2.11 -12.10
CA GLU A 58 -15.44 2.11 -12.31
C GLU A 58 -14.71 2.81 -11.17
N ARG A 59 -15.24 3.94 -10.67
CA ARG A 59 -14.65 4.67 -9.54
C ARG A 59 -14.70 3.86 -8.26
N ILE A 60 -15.79 3.14 -8.02
CA ILE A 60 -15.92 2.20 -6.91
C ILE A 60 -14.89 1.08 -7.07
N ALA A 61 -14.84 0.41 -8.23
CA ALA A 61 -13.92 -0.69 -8.48
C ALA A 61 -12.45 -0.27 -8.28
N ASN A 62 -12.06 0.91 -8.77
CA ASN A 62 -10.72 1.47 -8.59
C ASN A 62 -10.42 1.78 -7.12
N SER A 63 -11.42 2.26 -6.37
CA SER A 63 -11.28 2.52 -4.93
C SER A 63 -11.11 1.23 -4.13
N LEU A 64 -11.91 0.20 -4.42
CA LEU A 64 -11.79 -1.13 -3.80
C LEU A 64 -10.43 -1.78 -4.10
N LEU A 65 -9.97 -1.69 -5.35
CA LEU A 65 -8.64 -2.15 -5.77
C LEU A 65 -7.52 -1.44 -5.00
N SER A 66 -7.61 -0.11 -4.86
CA SER A 66 -6.64 0.67 -4.10
C SER A 66 -6.59 0.26 -2.62
N ILE A 67 -7.76 0.06 -2.00
CA ILE A 67 -7.84 -0.38 -0.59
C ILE A 67 -7.24 -1.78 -0.44
N ARG A 68 -7.50 -2.70 -1.38
CA ARG A 68 -6.87 -4.03 -1.37
C ARG A 68 -5.34 -3.94 -1.43
N PHE A 69 -4.78 -3.10 -2.31
CA PHE A 69 -3.33 -2.90 -2.35
C PHE A 69 -2.77 -2.31 -1.06
N GLN A 70 -3.50 -1.42 -0.38
CA GLN A 70 -3.10 -0.92 0.94
C GLN A 70 -3.06 -2.06 1.97
N MET A 71 -4.04 -2.97 1.95
CA MET A 71 -4.06 -4.15 2.82
C MET A 71 -2.88 -5.08 2.55
N GLU A 72 -2.57 -5.38 1.29
CA GLU A 72 -1.44 -6.23 0.90
C GLU A 72 -0.10 -5.58 1.26
N THR A 73 0.05 -4.28 1.00
CA THR A 73 1.23 -3.50 1.41
C THR A 73 1.41 -3.57 2.92
N TYR A 74 0.32 -3.40 3.67
CA TYR A 74 0.35 -3.52 5.12
C TYR A 74 0.81 -4.91 5.56
N ILE A 75 0.29 -5.99 4.98
CA ILE A 75 0.70 -7.37 5.30
C ILE A 75 2.20 -7.56 5.04
N ASN A 76 2.68 -7.11 3.88
CA ASN A 76 4.05 -7.31 3.43
C ASN A 76 5.09 -6.37 4.05
N ALA A 77 4.66 -5.29 4.70
CA ALA A 77 5.56 -4.40 5.43
C ALA A 77 6.33 -5.16 6.52
N SER A 78 7.56 -4.75 6.83
CA SER A 78 8.28 -5.28 7.98
C SER A 78 7.47 -5.04 9.26
N ILE A 79 7.64 -5.92 10.25
CA ILE A 79 7.02 -5.75 11.56
C ILE A 79 7.74 -4.59 12.26
N ALA A 80 7.17 -3.39 12.12
CA ALA A 80 7.49 -2.24 12.95
C ALA A 80 6.41 -2.09 14.03
N LEU A 81 6.81 -1.76 15.25
CA LEU A 81 5.90 -1.71 16.41
C LEU A 81 4.91 -0.53 16.36
N GLU A 82 5.15 0.45 15.48
CA GLU A 82 4.45 1.74 15.47
C GLU A 82 3.28 1.81 14.49
N ASP A 83 3.14 0.83 13.57
CA ASP A 83 2.21 0.90 12.43
C ASP A 83 1.06 -0.12 12.50
N LEU A 84 0.49 -0.39 13.69
CA LEU A 84 -0.61 -1.35 13.80
C LEU A 84 -1.90 -0.82 13.15
N ILE A 85 -2.38 -1.50 12.09
CA ILE A 85 -3.65 -1.19 11.42
C ILE A 85 -4.62 -2.34 11.67
N VAL A 86 -5.72 -2.06 12.37
CA VAL A 86 -6.76 -3.07 12.65
C VAL A 86 -7.63 -3.35 11.41
N PRO A 87 -8.16 -4.58 11.23
CA PRO A 87 -9.05 -4.89 10.10
C PRO A 87 -10.24 -3.93 9.97
N GLY A 88 -10.75 -3.46 11.12
CA GLY A 88 -11.82 -2.49 11.22
C GLY A 88 -11.62 -1.21 10.38
N PHE A 89 -10.38 -0.73 10.30
CA PHE A 89 -10.02 0.45 9.51
C PHE A 89 -10.30 0.25 8.01
N PHE A 90 -9.94 -0.92 7.47
CA PHE A 90 -10.19 -1.25 6.07
C PHE A 90 -11.69 -1.44 5.80
N VAL A 91 -12.43 -2.03 6.75
CA VAL A 91 -13.90 -2.12 6.64
C VAL A 91 -14.52 -0.73 6.54
N GLU A 92 -14.08 0.26 7.33
CA GLU A 92 -14.59 1.63 7.21
C GLU A 92 -14.30 2.24 5.85
N LYS A 93 -13.07 2.12 5.35
CA LYS A 93 -12.69 2.62 4.02
C LYS A 93 -13.51 2.00 2.90
N LEU A 94 -13.76 0.69 2.95
CA LEU A 94 -14.56 0.00 1.95
C LEU A 94 -16.00 0.52 1.96
N LEU A 95 -16.58 0.69 3.14
CA LEU A 95 -17.94 1.23 3.31
C LEU A 95 -18.09 2.66 2.81
N GLU A 96 -17.09 3.50 3.06
CA GLU A 96 -17.03 4.87 2.52
C GLU A 96 -16.95 4.86 0.99
N ALA A 97 -16.14 3.97 0.41
CA ALA A 97 -15.97 3.86 -1.04
C ALA A 97 -17.25 3.43 -1.79
N VAL A 98 -18.11 2.63 -1.16
CA VAL A 98 -19.39 2.17 -1.75
C VAL A 98 -20.62 2.90 -1.21
N HIS A 99 -20.43 3.95 -0.40
CA HIS A 99 -21.51 4.71 0.23
C HIS A 99 -22.50 3.87 1.06
N VAL A 100 -22.02 2.81 1.73
CA VAL A 100 -22.84 1.92 2.57
C VAL A 100 -22.58 2.21 4.05
N THR A 101 -23.64 2.28 4.85
CA THR A 101 -23.51 2.48 6.30
C THR A 101 -23.14 1.18 7.02
N LYS A 102 -22.50 1.31 8.19
CA LYS A 102 -22.18 0.18 9.07
C LYS A 102 -23.43 -0.65 9.44
N LYS A 103 -24.57 0.02 9.63
CA LYS A 103 -25.86 -0.63 9.94
C LYS A 103 -26.37 -1.47 8.77
N GLN A 104 -26.26 -0.96 7.54
CA GLN A 104 -26.62 -1.70 6.34
C GLN A 104 -25.70 -2.92 6.14
N LEU A 105 -24.38 -2.76 6.34
CA LEU A 105 -23.45 -3.90 6.27
C LEU A 105 -23.81 -4.98 7.29
N ALA A 106 -23.99 -4.60 8.56
CA ALA A 106 -24.35 -5.53 9.64
C ALA A 106 -25.61 -6.33 9.31
N ALA A 107 -26.66 -5.64 8.83
CA ALA A 107 -27.90 -6.28 8.41
C ALA A 107 -27.69 -7.23 7.23
N TYR A 108 -26.93 -6.81 6.21
CA TYR A 108 -26.70 -7.59 4.99
C TYR A 108 -25.90 -8.86 5.24
N VAL A 109 -24.88 -8.81 6.11
CA VAL A 109 -24.02 -9.96 6.43
C VAL A 109 -24.53 -10.81 7.60
N HIS A 110 -25.75 -10.51 8.08
CA HIS A 110 -26.36 -11.14 9.25
C HIS A 110 -25.42 -11.17 10.46
N TYR A 111 -24.80 -10.02 10.75
CA TYR A 111 -23.86 -9.87 11.85
C TYR A 111 -24.33 -8.79 12.81
N GLU A 112 -24.27 -9.08 14.10
CA GLU A 112 -24.72 -8.15 15.14
C GLU A 112 -24.02 -6.79 15.01
N TYR A 113 -24.82 -5.73 14.94
CA TYR A 113 -24.30 -4.37 14.73
C TYR A 113 -23.28 -3.98 15.82
N THR A 114 -23.55 -4.33 17.08
CA THR A 114 -22.62 -4.09 18.19
C THR A 114 -21.29 -4.82 18.01
N ASN A 115 -21.31 -6.04 17.47
CA ASN A 115 -20.09 -6.78 17.17
C ASN A 115 -19.32 -6.16 16.00
N LEU A 116 -20.02 -5.64 14.99
CA LEU A 116 -19.38 -4.90 13.89
C LEU A 116 -18.69 -3.64 14.41
N ILE A 117 -19.35 -2.87 15.28
CA ILE A 117 -18.75 -1.67 15.90
C ILE A 117 -17.55 -2.02 16.77
N ALA A 118 -17.61 -3.13 17.53
CA ALA A 118 -16.48 -3.60 18.32
C ALA A 118 -15.29 -3.98 17.42
N LEU A 119 -15.54 -4.63 16.28
CA LEU A 119 -14.52 -4.97 15.28
C LEU A 119 -13.90 -3.73 14.66
N ILE A 120 -14.74 -2.77 14.25
CA ILE A 120 -14.29 -1.50 13.69
C ILE A 120 -13.36 -0.75 14.66
N LYS A 121 -13.69 -0.78 15.96
CA LYS A 121 -12.88 -0.16 17.03
C LYS A 121 -11.67 -1.01 17.46
N GLY A 122 -11.39 -2.14 16.81
CA GLY A 122 -10.28 -3.03 17.17
C GLY A 122 -10.46 -3.78 18.49
N ARG A 123 -11.67 -3.78 19.07
CA ARG A 123 -11.99 -4.49 20.32
C ARG A 123 -12.40 -5.94 20.10
N ARG A 124 -12.66 -6.32 18.85
CA ARG A 124 -13.05 -7.67 18.45
C ARG A 124 -12.28 -8.04 17.19
N LYS A 125 -11.73 -9.25 17.19
CA LYS A 125 -11.04 -9.81 16.04
C LYS A 125 -12.01 -10.14 14.92
N ILE A 126 -11.54 -10.06 13.68
CA ILE A 126 -12.29 -10.61 12.55
C ILE A 126 -12.30 -12.15 12.63
N ASN A 127 -13.45 -12.77 12.38
CA ASN A 127 -13.58 -14.22 12.32
C ASN A 127 -13.67 -14.69 10.86
N SER A 128 -13.48 -15.99 10.63
CA SER A 128 -13.48 -16.56 9.28
C SER A 128 -14.80 -16.38 8.53
N ASP A 129 -15.94 -16.49 9.21
CA ASP A 129 -17.27 -16.27 8.60
C ASP A 129 -17.40 -14.85 8.04
N LEU A 130 -17.05 -13.84 8.83
CA LEU A 130 -17.09 -12.45 8.40
C LEU A 130 -16.04 -12.16 7.32
N ALA A 131 -14.84 -12.73 7.42
CA ALA A 131 -13.81 -12.60 6.38
C ALA A 131 -14.29 -13.15 5.02
N ILE A 132 -14.96 -14.31 5.01
CA ILE A 132 -15.55 -14.89 3.80
C ILE A 132 -16.62 -13.96 3.22
N LYS A 133 -17.55 -13.48 4.06
CA LYS A 133 -18.63 -12.57 3.61
C LYS A 133 -18.08 -11.26 3.05
N LEU A 134 -17.13 -10.63 3.74
CA LEU A 134 -16.47 -9.43 3.26
C LEU A 134 -15.71 -9.68 1.96
N GLY A 135 -15.06 -10.84 1.82
CA GLY A 135 -14.37 -11.19 0.60
C GLY A 135 -15.30 -11.36 -0.61
N GLN A 136 -16.46 -11.98 -0.40
CA GLN A 136 -17.51 -12.10 -1.42
C GLN A 136 -18.09 -10.74 -1.84
N ILE A 137 -18.25 -9.82 -0.90
CA ILE A 137 -18.85 -8.50 -1.15
C ILE A 137 -17.86 -7.57 -1.87
N PHE A 138 -16.60 -7.53 -1.41
CA PHE A 138 -15.62 -6.53 -1.86
C PHE A 138 -14.60 -7.08 -2.87
N GLY A 139 -14.66 -8.37 -3.21
CA GLY A 139 -13.70 -9.00 -4.12
C GLY A 139 -12.28 -9.01 -3.55
N ILE A 140 -12.15 -9.28 -2.25
CA ILE A 140 -10.88 -9.35 -1.52
C ILE A 140 -10.73 -10.77 -0.99
N ASP A 141 -9.59 -11.42 -1.17
CA ASP A 141 -9.38 -12.77 -0.66
C ASP A 141 -9.60 -12.81 0.87
N PRO A 142 -10.47 -13.69 1.40
CA PRO A 142 -10.69 -13.87 2.84
C PRO A 142 -9.40 -14.05 3.65
N VAL A 143 -8.37 -14.66 3.05
CA VAL A 143 -7.05 -14.88 3.66
C VAL A 143 -6.37 -13.57 4.02
N ILE A 144 -6.53 -12.50 3.22
CA ILE A 144 -5.95 -11.19 3.50
C ILE A 144 -6.45 -10.66 4.85
N TRP A 145 -7.74 -10.80 5.15
CA TRP A 145 -8.33 -10.36 6.41
C TRP A 145 -7.72 -11.09 7.61
N LEU A 146 -7.55 -12.41 7.50
CA LEU A 146 -6.97 -13.23 8.55
C LEU A 146 -5.48 -12.93 8.73
N HIS A 147 -4.75 -12.68 7.65
CA HIS A 147 -3.33 -12.29 7.71
C HIS A 147 -3.11 -10.96 8.44
N ILE A 148 -3.98 -9.96 8.22
CA ILE A 148 -3.93 -8.69 8.97
C ILE A 148 -4.10 -8.96 10.47
N GLU A 149 -5.08 -9.77 10.84
CA GLU A 149 -5.33 -10.11 12.25
C GLU A 149 -4.14 -10.85 12.87
N SER A 150 -3.63 -11.90 12.21
CA SER A 150 -2.46 -12.66 12.68
C SER A 150 -1.20 -11.79 12.79
N LYS A 151 -0.99 -10.87 11.85
CA LYS A 151 0.11 -9.90 11.93
C LYS A 151 -0.03 -9.00 13.16
N ASN A 152 -1.22 -8.47 13.41
CA ASN A 152 -1.50 -7.63 14.57
C ASN A 152 -1.33 -8.36 15.89
N GLU A 153 -1.75 -9.62 15.95
CA GLU A 153 -1.52 -10.48 17.12
C GLU A 153 -0.02 -10.67 17.39
N LEU A 154 0.77 -10.92 16.34
CA LEU A 154 2.21 -11.09 16.46
C LEU A 154 2.90 -9.79 16.90
N ILE A 155 2.53 -8.63 16.34
CA ILE A 155 3.04 -7.32 16.78
C ILE A 155 2.79 -7.12 18.28
N GLN A 156 1.56 -7.37 18.74
CA GLN A 156 1.19 -7.23 20.15
C GLN A 156 1.95 -8.22 21.04
N ALA A 157 2.07 -9.48 20.62
CA ALA A 157 2.81 -10.51 21.35
C ALA A 157 4.30 -10.16 21.46
N LEU A 158 4.92 -9.71 20.38
CA LEU A 158 6.32 -9.28 20.37
C LEU A 158 6.54 -8.06 21.26
N SER A 159 5.63 -7.08 21.24
CA SER A 159 5.72 -5.90 22.12
C SER A 159 5.60 -6.24 23.61
N SER A 160 4.87 -7.31 23.95
CA SER A 160 4.64 -7.75 25.33
C SER A 160 5.66 -8.80 25.79
N SER A 161 6.35 -9.47 24.86
CA SER A 161 7.31 -10.51 25.16
C SER A 161 8.59 -9.92 25.75
N LYS A 162 8.89 -10.29 26.99
CA LYS A 162 10.14 -9.92 27.68
C LYS A 162 11.18 -11.04 27.68
N GLN A 163 10.82 -12.23 27.18
CA GLN A 163 11.64 -13.42 27.29
C GLN A 163 12.36 -13.70 25.99
N THR A 164 13.69 -13.67 26.04
CA THR A 164 14.54 -14.13 24.94
C THR A 164 14.88 -15.59 25.17
N LEU A 165 14.30 -16.48 24.37
CA LEU A 165 14.67 -17.89 24.32
C LEU A 165 15.72 -18.09 23.23
N SER A 166 16.68 -18.99 23.46
CA SER A 166 17.73 -19.32 22.50
C SER A 166 17.91 -20.83 22.38
N LEU A 167 18.34 -21.29 21.20
CA LEU A 167 18.64 -22.71 20.97
C LEU A 167 19.69 -23.22 21.95
N GLN A 168 20.73 -22.44 22.23
CA GLN A 168 21.75 -22.81 23.20
C GLN A 168 21.16 -22.99 24.61
N GLY A 169 20.24 -22.13 25.02
CA GLY A 169 19.55 -22.26 26.31
C GLY A 169 18.73 -23.54 26.41
N LEU A 170 18.13 -24.00 25.30
CA LEU A 170 17.43 -25.28 25.24
C LEU A 170 18.40 -26.46 25.31
N LEU A 171 19.47 -26.44 24.51
CA LEU A 171 20.47 -27.52 24.49
C LEU A 171 21.13 -27.73 25.85
N ASN A 172 21.44 -26.63 26.57
CA ASN A 172 22.02 -26.69 27.91
C ASN A 172 21.07 -27.30 28.97
N LYS A 173 19.75 -27.27 28.76
CA LYS A 173 18.76 -27.88 29.66
C LYS A 173 18.53 -29.37 29.38
N ALA A 174 18.89 -29.84 28.19
CA ALA A 174 18.67 -31.22 27.74
C ALA A 174 19.87 -32.15 28.02
N SER A 175 21.00 -31.60 28.48
CA SER A 175 22.20 -32.33 28.93
C SER A 175 22.16 -32.55 30.44
#